data_AF-A0AAD4H6Y9-F1
#
_entry.id   AF-A0AAD4H6Y9-F1
#
_cell.length_a   1.000
_cell.length_b   1.000
_cell.length_c   1.000
_cell.angle_alpha   90.00
_cell.angle_beta   90.00
_cell.angle_gamma   90.00
#
_symmetry.space_group_name_H-M   'P 1'
#
loop_
_entity.id
_entity.type
_entity.pdbx_description
1 polymer ?
#
loop_
_entity_poly.entity_id
_entity_poly.type
_entity_poly.pdbx_seq_one_letter_code
_entity_poly.pdbx_strand_id
1 'polypeptide(L)'
;MPQRPDAPSIISLFVSLLSISLMSVLFGRKTSGTSLANINYARGLVISLYVVSWGFTTIAAVLTSTNTGNILSCTLSIFVCLSLYAASKIIIYLFLIEKVYVVSSVTTTRMDTMLYRFNILLLTPYTVILVLMILNHVAVLDENDQCYIGLKPLASIVLILYDIFISCWLTVLFIRPLMSTTSVLQGPSKGKLRQVARRTLIGSVIALILSSGNVFTLVYYRGYEDSVLCLLSCTMDVTLNACTVHWVTSRGARNGNTTDKASRGVTNQNTHQMNATSTEKQVAPTDTHISVTVESYMEH
;
A
#
# COMPACT_ATOMS: atom_id res chain seq x y z
N MET A 1 40.75 -19.41 -5.49
CA MET A 1 40.93 -18.26 -6.42
C MET A 1 39.99 -17.16 -5.97
N PRO A 2 40.38 -15.88 -5.98
CA PRO A 2 39.47 -14.81 -5.59
C PRO A 2 38.31 -14.75 -6.60
N GLN A 3 37.11 -15.14 -6.16
CA GLN A 3 35.88 -15.02 -6.96
C GLN A 3 35.68 -13.53 -7.29
N ARG A 4 35.60 -13.24 -8.59
CA ARG A 4 35.17 -11.94 -9.11
C ARG A 4 33.81 -11.63 -8.49
N PRO A 5 33.51 -10.39 -8.06
CA PRO A 5 32.22 -10.13 -7.43
C PRO A 5 31.11 -10.36 -8.45
N ASP A 6 30.18 -11.24 -8.11
CA ASP A 6 29.04 -11.57 -8.94
C ASP A 6 28.19 -10.30 -9.09
N ALA A 7 28.04 -9.82 -10.34
CA ALA A 7 27.21 -8.68 -10.68
C ALA A 7 25.80 -8.69 -10.05
N PRO A 8 25.07 -9.82 -9.98
CA PRO A 8 23.76 -9.85 -9.31
C PRO A 8 23.83 -9.53 -7.81
N SER A 9 24.86 -9.99 -7.10
CA SER A 9 25.05 -9.73 -5.67
C SER A 9 25.32 -8.26 -5.39
N ILE A 10 26.15 -7.61 -6.23
CA ILE A 10 26.39 -6.17 -6.13
C ILE A 10 25.09 -5.39 -6.35
N ILE A 11 24.33 -5.72 -7.39
CA ILE A 11 23.05 -5.04 -7.69
C ILE A 11 22.06 -5.22 -6.55
N SER A 12 21.92 -6.45 -6.02
CA SER A 12 21.06 -6.76 -4.88
C SER A 12 21.40 -5.92 -3.65
N LEU A 13 22.68 -5.78 -3.33
CA LEU A 13 23.14 -4.96 -2.20
C LEU A 13 22.84 -3.47 -2.41
N PHE A 14 23.12 -2.93 -3.60
CA PHE A 14 22.79 -1.52 -3.90
C PHE A 14 21.28 -1.25 -3.81
N VAL A 15 20.46 -2.12 -4.38
CA VAL A 15 19.00 -2.02 -4.31
C VAL A 15 18.52 -2.11 -2.87
N SER A 16 19.08 -3.02 -2.06
CA SER A 16 18.74 -3.15 -0.64
C SER A 16 19.10 -1.88 0.14
N LEU A 17 20.30 -1.32 -0.04
CA LEU A 17 20.72 -0.08 0.64
C LEU A 17 19.85 1.13 0.29
N LEU A 18 19.48 1.27 -0.99
CA LEU A 18 18.55 2.30 -1.44
C LEU A 18 17.17 2.10 -0.80
N SER A 19 16.68 0.86 -0.77
CA SER A 19 15.38 0.51 -0.19
C SER A 19 15.33 0.77 1.32
N ILE A 20 16.38 0.41 2.06
CA ILE A 20 16.52 0.67 3.50
C ILE A 20 16.47 2.17 3.79
N SER A 21 17.25 2.96 3.04
CA SER A 21 17.30 4.42 3.18
C SER A 21 15.93 5.03 2.88
N LEU A 22 15.28 4.57 1.80
CA LEU A 22 13.97 5.04 1.40
C LEU A 22 12.90 4.71 2.45
N MET A 23 12.80 3.46 2.92
CA MET A 23 11.84 3.07 3.96
C MET A 23 12.02 3.87 5.24
N SER A 24 13.26 4.14 5.65
CA SER A 24 13.58 4.96 6.83
C SER A 24 13.06 6.39 6.67
N VAL A 25 13.26 7.01 5.49
CA VAL A 25 12.75 8.35 5.19
C VAL A 25 11.23 8.37 5.12
N LEU A 26 10.61 7.40 4.44
CA LEU A 26 9.14 7.31 4.31
C LEU A 26 8.47 7.12 5.66
N PHE A 27 9.05 6.28 6.52
CA PHE A 27 8.62 6.08 7.90
C PHE A 27 8.70 7.40 8.68
N GLY A 28 9.87 8.05 8.71
CA GLY A 28 10.08 9.31 9.43
C GLY A 28 9.12 10.43 8.97
N ARG A 29 8.93 10.57 7.65
CA ARG A 29 7.96 11.53 7.09
C ARG A 29 6.52 11.24 7.51
N LYS A 30 6.15 9.96 7.67
CA LYS A 30 4.79 9.55 8.02
C LYS A 30 4.53 9.61 9.53
N THR A 31 5.55 9.45 10.37
CA THR A 31 5.42 9.48 11.84
C THR A 31 5.66 10.86 12.43
N SER A 32 6.34 11.77 11.72
CA SER A 32 6.58 13.14 12.17
C SER A 32 5.28 13.87 12.54
N GLY A 33 5.19 14.36 13.78
CA GLY A 33 4.10 15.21 14.26
C GLY A 33 2.78 14.49 14.59
N THR A 34 2.77 13.16 14.72
CA THR A 34 1.57 12.41 15.13
C THR A 34 1.80 11.61 16.40
N SER A 35 0.90 11.72 17.37
CA SER A 35 0.90 10.87 18.55
C SER A 35 0.61 9.41 18.14
N LEU A 36 1.50 8.48 18.47
CA LEU A 36 1.35 7.04 18.20
C LEU A 36 0.09 6.44 18.84
N ALA A 37 -0.49 7.10 19.85
CA ALA A 37 -1.64 6.60 20.59
C ALA A 37 -2.95 6.60 19.80
N ASN A 38 -3.10 7.49 18.80
CA ASN A 38 -4.33 7.65 18.02
C ASN A 38 -4.08 7.35 16.53
N ILE A 39 -3.66 6.12 16.22
CA ILE A 39 -3.42 5.69 14.84
C ILE A 39 -4.67 5.02 14.27
N ASN A 40 -5.28 5.63 13.26
CA ASN A 40 -6.35 5.00 12.48
C ASN A 40 -5.84 3.74 11.75
N TYR A 41 -6.68 2.71 11.63
CA TYR A 41 -6.34 1.37 11.12
C TYR A 41 -5.56 1.41 9.79
N ALA A 42 -6.05 2.16 8.80
CA ALA A 42 -5.40 2.29 7.50
C ALA A 42 -3.98 2.88 7.60
N ARG A 43 -3.73 3.78 8.56
CA ARG A 43 -2.40 4.37 8.80
C ARG A 43 -1.48 3.37 9.52
N GLY A 44 -2.03 2.57 10.42
CA GLY A 44 -1.32 1.47 11.08
C GLY A 44 -0.80 0.44 10.06
N LEU A 45 -1.62 0.05 9.08
CA LEU A 45 -1.21 -0.85 8.00
C LEU A 45 -0.05 -0.29 7.17
N VAL A 46 -0.09 1.01 6.85
CA VAL A 46 1.00 1.68 6.09
C VAL A 46 2.30 1.70 6.89
N ILE A 47 2.23 1.99 8.19
CA ILE A 47 3.41 2.00 9.06
C ILE A 47 3.96 0.58 9.21
N SER A 48 3.08 -0.40 9.41
CA SER A 48 3.46 -1.83 9.49
C SER A 48 4.13 -2.29 8.20
N LEU A 49 3.62 -1.87 7.03
CA LEU A 49 4.26 -2.14 5.74
C LEU A 49 5.70 -1.61 5.71
N TYR A 50 5.94 -0.36 6.12
CA TYR A 50 7.31 0.19 6.14
C TYR A 50 8.26 -0.58 7.05
N VAL A 51 7.79 -0.98 8.24
CA VAL A 51 8.59 -1.76 9.20
C VAL A 51 8.93 -3.14 8.64
N VAL A 52 7.94 -3.85 8.08
CA VAL A 52 8.15 -5.16 7.46
C VAL A 52 9.08 -5.05 6.25
N SER A 53 8.89 -4.05 5.38
CA SER A 53 9.77 -3.78 4.24
C SER A 53 11.21 -3.48 4.65
N TRP A 54 11.39 -2.65 5.67
CA TRP A 54 12.71 -2.32 6.21
C TRP A 54 13.38 -3.55 6.84
N GLY A 55 12.66 -4.31 7.67
CA GLY A 55 13.16 -5.54 8.27
C GLY A 55 13.53 -6.58 7.21
N PHE A 56 12.70 -6.75 6.18
CA PHE A 56 12.99 -7.66 5.09
C PHE A 56 14.25 -7.27 4.32
N THR A 57 14.37 -5.99 3.92
CA THR A 57 15.51 -5.52 3.13
C THR A 57 16.83 -5.52 3.90
N THR A 58 16.80 -5.23 5.21
CA THR A 58 17.99 -5.35 6.07
C THR A 58 18.46 -6.80 6.21
N ILE A 59 17.53 -7.73 6.48
CA ILE A 59 17.88 -9.15 6.60
C ILE A 59 18.33 -9.71 5.23
N ALA A 60 17.66 -9.34 4.14
CA ALA A 60 18.03 -9.76 2.79
C ALA A 60 19.44 -9.28 2.40
N ALA A 61 19.84 -8.07 2.78
CA ALA A 61 21.20 -7.56 2.54
C ALA A 61 22.27 -8.39 3.28
N VAL A 62 22.01 -8.73 4.55
CA VAL A 62 22.91 -9.57 5.36
C VAL A 62 22.98 -11.00 4.82
N LEU A 63 21.85 -11.56 4.40
CA LEU A 63 21.81 -12.91 3.84
C LEU A 63 22.49 -12.96 2.47
N THR A 64 22.31 -11.95 1.62
CA THR A 64 23.00 -11.85 0.32
C THR A 64 24.53 -11.79 0.50
N SER A 65 25.04 -11.15 1.54
CA SER A 65 26.49 -11.10 1.79
C SER A 65 27.06 -12.35 2.46
N THR A 66 26.21 -13.21 3.04
CA THR A 66 26.63 -14.40 3.79
C THR A 66 26.19 -15.71 3.15
N ASN A 67 25.55 -15.70 1.97
CA ASN A 67 24.99 -16.91 1.36
C ASN A 67 26.04 -17.85 0.74
N THR A 68 27.27 -17.38 0.50
CA THR A 68 28.31 -18.15 -0.19
C THR A 68 28.95 -19.16 0.77
N GLY A 69 28.87 -20.45 0.42
CA GLY A 69 29.45 -21.55 1.21
C GLY A 69 28.79 -21.77 2.58
N ASN A 70 27.64 -21.14 2.84
CA ASN A 70 26.95 -21.22 4.13
C ASN A 70 25.51 -21.68 3.97
N ILE A 71 25.28 -22.97 4.22
CA ILE A 71 23.95 -23.59 4.12
C ILE A 71 22.94 -22.99 5.10
N LEU A 72 23.39 -22.49 6.26
CA LEU A 72 22.49 -21.86 7.23
C LEU A 72 21.95 -20.54 6.66
N SER A 73 22.82 -19.67 6.14
CA SER A 73 22.40 -18.44 5.47
C SER A 73 21.54 -18.73 4.24
N CYS A 74 21.85 -19.78 3.49
CA CYS A 74 21.04 -20.22 2.36
C CYS A 74 19.62 -20.64 2.77
N THR A 75 19.51 -21.43 3.82
CA THR A 75 18.23 -21.91 4.37
C THR A 75 17.43 -20.75 5.00
N LEU A 76 18.09 -19.85 5.72
CA LEU A 76 17.44 -18.66 6.26
C LEU A 76 16.95 -17.72 5.15
N SER A 77 17.66 -17.65 4.02
CA SER A 77 17.26 -16.83 2.86
C SER A 77 15.88 -17.21 2.34
N ILE A 78 15.61 -18.50 2.15
CA ILE A 78 14.29 -18.93 1.70
C ILE A 78 13.23 -18.67 2.77
N PHE A 79 13.47 -18.99 4.05
CA PHE A 79 12.47 -18.78 5.10
C PHE A 79 12.10 -17.30 5.28
N VAL A 80 13.10 -16.42 5.30
CA VAL A 80 12.90 -14.97 5.42
C VAL A 80 12.19 -14.42 4.20
N CYS A 81 12.61 -14.83 3.00
CA CYS A 81 11.96 -14.46 1.74
C CYS A 81 10.48 -14.81 1.78
N LEU A 82 10.13 -16.08 1.99
CA LEU A 82 8.74 -16.53 1.98
C LEU A 82 7.89 -15.86 3.07
N SER A 83 8.41 -15.79 4.30
CA SER A 83 7.63 -15.30 5.45
C SER A 83 7.38 -13.80 5.38
N LEU A 84 8.42 -13.00 5.13
CA LEU A 84 8.28 -11.54 5.09
C LEU A 84 7.61 -11.08 3.79
N TYR A 85 7.81 -11.79 2.69
CA TYR A 85 7.03 -11.57 1.47
C TYR A 85 5.54 -11.81 1.71
N ALA A 86 5.16 -12.95 2.29
CA ALA A 86 3.77 -13.24 2.61
C ALA A 86 3.17 -12.22 3.60
N ALA A 87 3.93 -11.83 4.63
CA ALA A 87 3.51 -10.78 5.56
C ALA A 87 3.24 -9.45 4.84
N SER A 88 4.13 -9.03 3.93
CA SER A 88 3.94 -7.81 3.14
C SER A 88 2.69 -7.88 2.25
N LYS A 89 2.42 -9.03 1.63
CA LYS A 89 1.22 -9.27 0.80
C LYS A 89 -0.06 -9.18 1.61
N ILE A 90 -0.10 -9.83 2.77
CA ILE A 90 -1.24 -9.77 3.67
C ILE A 90 -1.52 -8.31 4.08
N ILE A 91 -0.48 -7.54 4.45
CA ILE A 91 -0.64 -6.12 4.80
C ILE A 91 -1.17 -5.30 3.62
N ILE A 92 -0.65 -5.51 2.41
CA ILE A 92 -1.11 -4.83 1.19
C ILE A 92 -2.58 -5.18 0.93
N TYR A 93 -2.96 -6.44 0.99
CA TYR A 93 -4.35 -6.85 0.75
C TYR A 93 -5.31 -6.29 1.80
N LEU A 94 -4.93 -6.30 3.09
CA LEU A 94 -5.71 -5.63 4.14
C LEU A 94 -5.86 -4.13 3.85
N PHE A 95 -4.80 -3.47 3.39
CA PHE A 95 -4.86 -2.07 3.01
C PHE A 95 -5.80 -1.84 1.83
N LEU A 96 -5.72 -2.68 0.79
CA LEU A 96 -6.59 -2.60 -0.38
C LEU A 96 -8.06 -2.81 -0.01
N ILE A 97 -8.37 -3.80 0.84
CA ILE A 97 -9.73 -4.08 1.33
C ILE A 97 -10.27 -2.89 2.13
N GLU A 98 -9.47 -2.30 3.02
CA GLU A 98 -9.87 -1.10 3.76
C GLU A 98 -10.19 0.07 2.82
N LYS A 99 -9.42 0.22 1.73
CA LYS A 99 -9.69 1.25 0.72
C LYS A 99 -10.95 0.98 -0.10
N VAL A 100 -11.22 -0.27 -0.47
CA VAL A 100 -12.48 -0.65 -1.13
C VAL A 100 -13.66 -0.35 -0.21
N TYR A 101 -13.56 -0.70 1.07
CA TYR A 101 -14.59 -0.42 2.08
C TYR A 101 -14.89 1.08 2.19
N VAL A 102 -13.86 1.92 2.40
CA VAL A 102 -14.02 3.37 2.52
C VAL A 102 -14.66 4.00 1.28
N VAL A 103 -14.40 3.45 0.09
CA VAL A 103 -14.99 3.95 -1.17
C VAL A 103 -16.40 3.41 -1.41
N SER A 104 -16.74 2.21 -0.91
CA SER A 104 -17.99 1.52 -1.24
C SER A 104 -19.12 1.74 -0.22
N SER A 105 -18.81 1.90 1.06
CA SER A 105 -19.82 2.07 2.12
C SER A 105 -19.64 3.42 2.83
N VAL A 106 -20.62 4.31 2.68
CA VAL A 106 -20.57 5.66 3.25
C VAL A 106 -21.18 5.70 4.66
N THR A 107 -21.90 4.65 5.10
CA THR A 107 -22.75 4.72 6.31
C THR A 107 -22.78 3.48 7.22
N THR A 108 -22.15 2.37 6.86
CA THR A 108 -22.16 1.12 7.66
C THR A 108 -20.87 0.96 8.47
N THR A 109 -20.87 0.10 9.49
CA THR A 109 -19.67 -0.26 10.24
C THR A 109 -18.89 -1.40 9.55
N ARG A 110 -17.58 -1.51 9.81
CA ARG A 110 -16.64 -2.40 9.07
C ARG A 110 -17.10 -3.86 9.02
N MET A 111 -17.44 -4.42 10.18
CA MET A 111 -17.77 -5.83 10.33
C MET A 111 -19.22 -6.16 9.96
N ASP A 112 -20.05 -5.14 9.74
CA ASP A 112 -21.46 -5.32 9.35
C ASP A 112 -21.60 -5.50 7.83
N THR A 113 -20.58 -5.12 7.06
CA THR A 113 -20.60 -5.27 5.61
C THR A 113 -20.21 -6.70 5.21
N MET A 114 -21.15 -7.43 4.59
CA MET A 114 -20.91 -8.79 4.10
C MET A 114 -19.68 -8.88 3.17
N LEU A 115 -19.48 -7.85 2.34
CA LEU A 115 -18.32 -7.76 1.45
C LEU A 115 -16.98 -7.69 2.21
N TYR A 116 -16.92 -6.96 3.32
CA TYR A 116 -15.69 -6.85 4.13
C TYR A 116 -15.36 -8.19 4.78
N ARG A 117 -16.36 -8.85 5.40
CA ARG A 117 -16.21 -10.18 6.00
C ARG A 117 -15.77 -11.22 4.98
N PHE A 118 -16.34 -11.20 3.78
CA PHE A 118 -15.95 -12.11 2.71
C PHE A 118 -14.50 -11.89 2.30
N ASN A 119 -14.06 -10.64 2.11
CA ASN A 119 -12.67 -10.35 1.76
C ASN A 119 -11.68 -10.75 2.87
N ILE A 120 -12.02 -10.56 4.14
CA ILE A 120 -11.18 -11.04 5.26
C ILE A 120 -11.12 -12.56 5.30
N LEU A 121 -12.25 -13.24 5.11
CA LEU A 121 -12.29 -14.71 5.01
C LEU A 121 -11.39 -15.20 3.86
N LEU A 122 -11.38 -14.46 2.75
CA LEU A 122 -10.54 -14.70 1.58
C LEU A 122 -9.05 -14.44 1.83
N LEU A 123 -8.62 -13.92 2.99
CA LEU A 123 -7.21 -13.89 3.36
C LEU A 123 -6.77 -15.14 4.12
N THR A 124 -7.72 -15.88 4.71
CA THR A 124 -7.42 -17.08 5.52
C THR A 124 -6.60 -18.12 4.76
N PRO A 125 -6.93 -18.47 3.49
CA PRO A 125 -6.13 -19.46 2.77
C PRO A 125 -4.68 -19.03 2.53
N TYR A 126 -4.35 -17.74 2.53
CA TYR A 126 -2.98 -17.26 2.40
C TYR A 126 -2.07 -17.77 3.53
N THR A 127 -2.62 -17.92 4.75
CA THR A 127 -1.89 -18.50 5.88
C THR A 127 -1.60 -19.99 5.69
N VAL A 128 -2.56 -20.74 5.11
CA VAL A 128 -2.41 -22.16 4.80
C VAL A 128 -1.36 -22.35 3.69
N ILE A 129 -1.40 -21.50 2.67
CA ILE A 129 -0.43 -21.50 1.56
C ILE A 129 0.97 -21.21 2.09
N LEU A 130 1.13 -20.23 3.00
CA LEU A 130 2.41 -19.95 3.64
C LEU A 130 2.96 -21.20 4.37
N VAL A 131 2.14 -21.87 5.19
CA VAL A 131 2.57 -23.11 5.86
C VAL A 131 2.96 -24.19 4.83
N LEU A 132 2.19 -24.35 3.76
CA LEU A 132 2.49 -25.30 2.69
C LEU A 132 3.83 -25.00 2.01
N MET A 133 4.15 -23.72 1.78
CA MET A 133 5.41 -23.29 1.17
C MET A 133 6.60 -23.55 2.09
N ILE A 134 6.45 -23.27 3.39
CA ILE A 134 7.48 -23.52 4.42
C ILE A 134 7.81 -25.02 4.51
N LEU A 135 6.80 -25.90 4.42
CA LEU A 135 7.01 -27.35 4.43
C LEU A 135 7.61 -27.91 3.13
N ASN A 136 7.42 -27.21 2.01
CA ASN A 136 7.83 -27.67 0.67
C ASN A 136 8.95 -26.82 0.06
N HIS A 137 9.78 -26.20 0.90
CA HIS A 137 10.96 -25.47 0.46
C HIS A 137 12.09 -26.41 0.02
N VAL A 138 12.98 -25.88 -0.79
CA VAL A 138 14.24 -26.52 -1.19
C VAL A 138 15.34 -25.45 -1.06
N ALA A 139 16.45 -25.81 -0.41
CA ALA A 139 17.65 -24.98 -0.32
C ALA A 139 18.88 -25.88 -0.46
N VAL A 140 19.72 -25.59 -1.46
CA VAL A 140 20.90 -26.39 -1.78
C VAL A 140 22.08 -25.49 -2.14
N LEU A 141 23.30 -25.95 -1.86
CA LEU A 141 24.52 -25.32 -2.33
C LEU A 141 25.00 -26.05 -3.58
N ASP A 142 25.37 -25.29 -4.60
CA ASP A 142 25.99 -25.80 -5.82
C ASP A 142 27.49 -26.08 -5.62
N GLU A 143 28.13 -26.73 -6.60
CA GLU A 143 29.57 -27.03 -6.62
C GLU A 143 30.45 -25.77 -6.49
N ASN A 144 29.91 -24.60 -6.85
CA ASN A 144 30.58 -23.31 -6.75
C ASN A 144 30.32 -22.58 -5.41
N ASP A 145 29.78 -23.28 -4.41
CA ASP A 145 29.36 -22.73 -3.11
C ASP A 145 28.25 -21.67 -3.21
N GLN A 146 27.51 -21.65 -4.34
CA GLN A 146 26.41 -20.73 -4.58
C GLN A 146 25.09 -21.28 -4.07
N CYS A 147 24.28 -20.42 -3.45
CA CYS A 147 23.03 -20.82 -2.82
C CYS A 147 21.85 -20.75 -3.80
N TYR A 148 21.24 -21.90 -4.05
CA TYR A 148 20.00 -22.04 -4.82
C TYR A 148 18.84 -22.36 -3.90
N ILE A 149 17.75 -21.61 -4.05
CA ILE A 149 16.54 -21.76 -3.27
C ILE A 149 15.32 -21.92 -4.18
N GLY A 150 14.29 -22.55 -3.64
CA GLY A 150 13.11 -22.85 -4.43
C GLY A 150 11.97 -23.46 -3.63
N LEU A 151 10.90 -23.73 -4.37
CA LEU A 151 9.69 -24.39 -3.87
C LEU A 151 9.39 -25.57 -4.77
N LYS A 152 8.91 -26.66 -4.16
CA LYS A 152 8.39 -27.79 -4.95
C LYS A 152 7.23 -27.31 -5.84
N PRO A 153 7.05 -27.88 -7.04
CA PRO A 153 6.05 -27.44 -8.01
C PRO A 153 4.63 -27.34 -7.43
N LEU A 154 4.25 -28.28 -6.54
CA LEU A 154 2.94 -28.28 -5.90
C LEU A 154 2.68 -27.00 -5.09
N ALA A 155 3.63 -26.57 -4.26
CA ALA A 155 3.47 -25.36 -3.45
C ALA A 155 3.52 -24.09 -4.30
N SER A 156 4.41 -24.04 -5.29
CA SER A 156 4.53 -22.91 -6.21
C SER A 156 3.25 -22.71 -7.04
N ILE A 157 2.70 -23.77 -7.65
CA ILE A 157 1.47 -23.70 -8.45
C ILE A 157 0.28 -23.21 -7.61
N VAL A 158 0.12 -23.74 -6.38
CA VAL A 158 -0.97 -23.33 -5.49
C VAL A 158 -0.85 -21.85 -5.12
N LEU A 159 0.35 -21.37 -4.81
CA LEU A 159 0.59 -19.94 -4.54
C LEU A 159 0.23 -19.08 -5.75
N ILE A 160 0.75 -19.42 -6.94
CA ILE A 160 0.57 -18.65 -8.16
C ILE A 160 -0.92 -18.54 -8.52
N LEU A 161 -1.64 -19.67 -8.53
CA LEU A 161 -3.07 -19.69 -8.85
C LEU A 161 -3.87 -18.82 -7.87
N TYR A 162 -3.52 -18.88 -6.59
CA TYR A 162 -4.21 -18.10 -5.57
C TYR A 162 -3.91 -16.60 -5.68
N ASP A 163 -2.66 -16.23 -5.92
CA ASP A 163 -2.26 -14.82 -6.09
C ASP A 163 -2.98 -14.19 -7.29
N ILE A 164 -3.07 -14.92 -8.41
CA ILE A 164 -3.82 -14.49 -9.59
C ILE A 164 -5.32 -14.34 -9.27
N PHE A 165 -5.91 -15.31 -8.57
CA PHE A 165 -7.33 -15.27 -8.20
C PHE A 165 -7.66 -14.06 -7.32
N ILE A 166 -6.91 -13.85 -6.23
CA ILE A 166 -7.11 -12.70 -5.33
C ILE A 166 -6.88 -11.38 -6.07
N SER A 167 -5.82 -11.31 -6.88
CA SER A 167 -5.50 -10.10 -7.63
C SER A 167 -6.59 -9.75 -8.63
N CYS A 168 -7.15 -10.75 -9.33
CA CYS A 168 -8.30 -10.55 -10.23
C CYS A 168 -9.53 -10.08 -9.45
N TRP A 169 -9.85 -10.74 -8.33
CA TRP A 169 -10.99 -10.40 -7.47
C TRP A 169 -10.90 -8.95 -6.95
N LEU A 170 -9.76 -8.56 -6.38
CA LEU A 170 -9.54 -7.19 -5.89
C LEU A 170 -9.60 -6.18 -7.04
N THR A 171 -9.06 -6.50 -8.22
CA THR A 171 -9.15 -5.64 -9.41
C THR A 171 -10.61 -5.36 -9.78
N VAL A 172 -11.47 -6.39 -9.77
CA VAL A 172 -12.90 -6.24 -10.07
C VAL A 172 -13.58 -5.34 -9.02
N LEU A 173 -13.30 -5.53 -7.74
CA LEU A 173 -13.83 -4.69 -6.66
C LEU A 173 -13.41 -3.23 -6.78
N PHE A 174 -12.23 -2.97 -7.33
CA PHE A 174 -11.70 -1.64 -7.57
C PHE A 174 -12.29 -0.96 -8.82
N ILE A 175 -12.51 -1.72 -9.89
CA ILE A 175 -13.10 -1.22 -11.13
C ILE A 175 -14.60 -0.96 -10.96
N ARG A 176 -15.32 -1.75 -10.15
CA ARG A 176 -16.78 -1.63 -9.97
C ARG A 176 -17.23 -0.23 -9.51
N PRO A 177 -16.62 0.41 -8.49
CA PRO A 177 -16.92 1.80 -8.14
C PRO A 177 -16.60 2.82 -9.24
N LEU A 178 -15.62 2.54 -10.12
CA LEU A 178 -15.26 3.43 -11.23
C LEU A 178 -16.27 3.35 -12.38
N MET A 179 -16.75 2.14 -12.68
CA MET A 179 -17.69 1.86 -13.78
C MET A 179 -19.14 2.14 -13.42
N SER A 180 -19.47 2.18 -12.12
CA SER A 180 -20.75 2.68 -11.64
C SER A 180 -20.81 4.20 -11.86
N THR A 181 -21.23 4.60 -13.06
CA THR A 181 -21.68 5.95 -13.43
C THR A 181 -22.97 6.37 -12.68
N THR A 182 -23.24 5.76 -11.53
CA THR A 182 -24.43 6.00 -10.72
C THR A 182 -24.23 7.30 -9.95
N SER A 183 -24.83 8.37 -10.47
CA SER A 183 -25.60 9.47 -9.82
C SER A 183 -25.43 9.82 -8.33
N VAL A 184 -24.88 8.96 -7.47
CA VAL A 184 -24.54 9.22 -6.05
C VAL A 184 -23.41 10.25 -5.91
N LEU A 185 -22.69 10.57 -7.00
CA LEU A 185 -21.57 11.51 -7.03
C LEU A 185 -21.84 12.90 -7.68
N GLN A 186 -23.11 13.32 -7.89
CA GLN A 186 -23.44 14.70 -8.34
C GLN A 186 -23.51 15.69 -7.17
N GLY A 187 -22.52 16.57 -7.00
CA GLY A 187 -22.47 17.54 -5.90
C GLY A 187 -21.10 18.24 -5.78
N PRO A 188 -21.03 19.52 -5.39
CA PRO A 188 -19.84 20.36 -5.54
C PRO A 188 -18.62 19.99 -4.67
N SER A 189 -18.81 19.25 -3.55
CA SER A 189 -17.70 18.77 -2.69
C SER A 189 -16.97 17.52 -3.26
N LYS A 190 -17.43 16.97 -4.39
CA LYS A 190 -17.11 15.60 -4.84
C LYS A 190 -15.88 15.47 -5.74
N GLY A 191 -15.31 16.56 -6.24
CA GLY A 191 -14.06 16.54 -7.01
C GLY A 191 -12.87 15.99 -6.20
N LYS A 192 -12.77 16.38 -4.93
CA LYS A 192 -11.71 15.92 -4.02
C LYS A 192 -11.85 14.43 -3.68
N LEU A 193 -13.06 13.98 -3.36
CA LEU A 193 -13.31 12.57 -3.04
C LEU A 193 -13.07 11.66 -4.25
N ARG A 194 -13.52 12.09 -5.44
CA ARG A 194 -13.26 11.39 -6.70
C ARG A 194 -11.77 11.34 -7.05
N GLN A 195 -11.03 12.42 -6.79
CA GLN A 195 -9.58 12.45 -7.01
C GLN A 195 -8.84 11.48 -6.07
N VAL A 196 -9.23 11.42 -4.79
CA VAL A 196 -8.66 10.49 -3.81
C VAL A 196 -8.99 9.05 -4.17
N ALA A 197 -10.24 8.76 -4.56
CA ALA A 197 -10.66 7.44 -5.01
C ALA A 197 -9.89 7.01 -6.27
N ARG A 198 -9.77 7.88 -7.28
CA ARG A 198 -9.01 7.61 -8.51
C ARG A 198 -7.52 7.36 -8.23
N ARG A 199 -6.89 8.17 -7.37
CA ARG A 199 -5.49 7.97 -6.99
C ARG A 199 -5.28 6.64 -6.27
N THR A 200 -6.19 6.30 -5.37
CA THR A 200 -6.17 5.04 -4.63
C THR A 200 -6.35 3.86 -5.56
N LEU A 201 -7.25 3.96 -6.53
CA LEU A 201 -7.47 2.97 -7.57
C LEU A 201 -6.20 2.73 -8.41
N ILE A 202 -5.58 3.80 -8.92
CA ILE A 202 -4.33 3.70 -9.71
C ILE A 202 -3.24 3.02 -8.89
N GLY A 203 -3.03 3.44 -7.64
CA GLY A 203 -2.02 2.80 -6.80
C GLY A 203 -2.35 1.34 -6.47
N SER A 204 -3.63 0.98 -6.38
CA SER A 204 -4.06 -0.40 -6.18
C SER A 204 -3.74 -1.27 -7.41
N VAL A 205 -4.00 -0.76 -8.62
CA VAL A 205 -3.64 -1.44 -9.88
C VAL A 205 -2.12 -1.62 -9.99
N ILE A 206 -1.34 -0.59 -9.65
CA ILE A 206 0.13 -0.68 -9.61
C ILE A 206 0.57 -1.78 -8.63
N ALA A 207 0.01 -1.83 -7.42
CA ALA A 207 0.35 -2.85 -6.43
C ALA A 207 0.06 -4.28 -6.93
N LEU A 208 -1.06 -4.48 -7.62
CA LEU A 208 -1.42 -5.78 -8.20
C LEU A 208 -0.51 -6.19 -9.37
N ILE A 209 -0.09 -5.23 -10.21
CA ILE A 209 0.88 -5.47 -11.29
C ILE A 209 2.25 -5.86 -10.72
N LEU A 210 2.72 -5.14 -9.70
CA LEU A 210 3.98 -5.45 -9.02
C LEU A 210 3.96 -6.87 -8.43
N SER A 211 2.84 -7.26 -7.81
CA SER A 211 2.60 -8.63 -7.32
C SER A 211 2.76 -9.67 -8.41
N SER A 212 2.10 -9.43 -9.55
CA SER A 212 2.08 -10.33 -10.69
C SER A 212 3.48 -10.51 -11.30
N GLY A 213 4.30 -9.46 -11.29
CA GLY A 213 5.69 -9.50 -11.77
C GLY A 213 6.57 -10.44 -10.94
N ASN A 214 6.44 -10.44 -9.62
CA ASN A 214 7.21 -11.35 -8.77
C ASN A 214 6.78 -12.82 -8.95
N VAL A 215 5.48 -13.05 -9.09
CA VAL A 215 4.91 -14.36 -9.41
C VAL A 215 5.43 -14.88 -10.77
N PHE A 216 5.57 -14.00 -11.75
CA PHE A 216 6.11 -14.35 -13.07
C PHE A 216 7.57 -14.81 -13.00
N THR A 217 8.40 -14.19 -12.16
CA THR A 217 9.79 -14.62 -11.92
C THR A 217 9.84 -16.08 -11.46
N LEU A 218 9.02 -16.44 -10.46
CA LEU A 218 8.94 -17.82 -9.94
C LEU A 218 8.54 -18.85 -11.00
N VAL A 219 7.65 -18.47 -11.92
CA VAL A 219 7.24 -19.32 -13.06
C VAL A 219 8.40 -19.50 -14.04
N TYR A 220 9.12 -18.42 -14.35
CA TYR A 220 10.19 -18.42 -15.33
C TYR A 220 11.33 -19.37 -14.94
N TYR A 221 11.73 -19.37 -13.67
CA TYR A 221 12.83 -20.21 -13.18
C TYR A 221 12.41 -21.60 -12.69
N ARG A 222 11.15 -22.01 -12.91
CA ARG A 222 10.64 -23.37 -12.62
C ARG A 222 10.94 -23.88 -11.19
N GLY A 223 11.02 -22.98 -10.22
CA GLY A 223 11.27 -23.33 -8.82
C GLY A 223 12.73 -23.66 -8.47
N TYR A 224 13.69 -23.36 -9.34
CA TYR A 224 15.13 -23.42 -9.04
C TYR A 224 15.78 -22.07 -9.35
N GLU A 225 15.91 -21.22 -8.32
CA GLU A 225 16.39 -19.85 -8.45
C GLU A 225 17.67 -19.63 -7.63
N ASP A 226 18.54 -18.75 -8.14
CA ASP A 226 19.60 -18.17 -7.33
C ASP A 226 18.95 -17.36 -6.19
N SER A 227 19.37 -17.64 -4.95
CA SER A 227 18.88 -16.93 -3.77
C SER A 227 19.02 -15.42 -3.84
N VAL A 228 20.08 -14.92 -4.50
CA VAL A 228 20.31 -13.49 -4.68
C VAL A 228 19.24 -12.87 -5.59
N LEU A 229 18.87 -13.55 -6.67
CA LEU A 229 17.84 -13.08 -7.61
C LEU A 229 16.44 -13.12 -6.96
N CYS A 230 16.15 -14.16 -6.19
CA CYS A 230 14.90 -14.28 -5.44
C CYS A 230 14.77 -13.15 -4.39
N LEU A 231 15.82 -12.91 -3.59
CA LEU A 231 15.85 -11.83 -2.59
C LEU A 231 15.77 -10.44 -3.24
N LEU A 232 16.45 -10.23 -4.37
CA LEU A 232 16.42 -8.97 -5.12
C LEU A 232 15.01 -8.68 -5.65
N SER A 233 14.38 -9.64 -6.34
CA SER A 233 13.04 -9.45 -6.92
C SER A 233 11.99 -9.19 -5.84
N CYS A 234 12.02 -9.96 -4.74
CA CYS A 234 11.14 -9.73 -3.59
C CYS A 234 11.41 -8.36 -2.94
N THR A 235 12.67 -7.93 -2.85
CA THR A 235 13.05 -6.61 -2.31
C THR A 235 12.47 -5.49 -3.16
N MET A 236 12.56 -5.63 -4.49
CA MET A 236 11.97 -4.67 -5.42
C MET A 236 10.44 -4.63 -5.29
N ASP A 237 9.76 -5.77 -5.26
CA ASP A 237 8.29 -5.82 -5.14
C ASP A 237 7.81 -5.12 -3.86
N VAL A 238 8.39 -5.49 -2.72
CA VAL A 238 8.02 -4.93 -1.42
C VAL A 238 8.31 -3.43 -1.35
N THR A 239 9.43 -2.99 -1.89
CA THR A 239 9.82 -1.57 -1.92
C THR A 239 8.91 -0.75 -2.81
N LEU A 240 8.63 -1.21 -4.03
CA LEU A 240 7.77 -0.51 -4.98
C LEU A 240 6.32 -0.44 -4.49
N ASN A 241 5.83 -1.50 -3.83
CA ASN A 241 4.53 -1.48 -3.17
C ASN A 241 4.48 -0.46 -2.03
N ALA A 242 5.48 -0.43 -1.16
CA ALA A 242 5.56 0.55 -0.07
C ALA A 242 5.61 2.00 -0.61
N CYS A 243 6.36 2.26 -1.69
CA CYS A 243 6.36 3.56 -2.37
C CYS A 243 4.99 3.91 -2.95
N THR A 244 4.32 2.95 -3.59
CA THR A 244 2.98 3.13 -4.16
C THR A 244 1.96 3.48 -3.08
N VAL A 245 1.97 2.73 -1.98
CA VAL A 245 1.11 2.97 -0.81
C VAL A 245 1.45 4.32 -0.17
N HIS A 246 2.73 4.69 -0.06
CA HIS A 246 3.12 6.02 0.40
C HIS A 246 2.53 7.11 -0.48
N TRP A 247 2.69 6.99 -1.79
CA TRP A 247 2.14 7.95 -2.74
C TRP A 247 0.62 8.05 -2.61
N VAL A 248 -0.11 6.94 -2.61
CA VAL A 248 -1.58 6.94 -2.45
C VAL A 248 -2.01 7.63 -1.15
N THR A 249 -1.29 7.41 -0.06
CA THR A 249 -1.69 7.90 1.27
C THR A 249 -1.12 9.28 1.63
N SER A 250 -0.16 9.79 0.86
CA SER A 250 0.40 11.13 1.06
C SER A 250 -0.53 12.14 0.41
N ARG A 251 -1.26 12.93 1.22
CA ARG A 251 -2.05 14.07 0.75
C ARG A 251 -1.11 14.94 -0.08
N GLY A 252 -1.51 15.29 -1.31
CA GLY A 252 -0.71 16.20 -2.13
C GLY A 252 -0.44 17.45 -1.30
N ALA A 253 0.83 17.73 -1.02
CA ALA A 253 1.22 18.99 -0.42
C ALA A 253 0.65 20.06 -1.34
N ARG A 254 -0.42 20.72 -0.92
CA ARG A 254 -0.96 21.86 -1.65
C ARG A 254 0.17 22.87 -1.67
N ASN A 255 0.72 23.14 -2.85
CA ASN A 255 1.57 24.30 -3.10
C ASN A 255 0.91 25.49 -2.40
N GLY A 256 1.50 25.93 -1.29
CA GLY A 256 1.08 27.10 -0.53
C GLY A 256 1.51 28.40 -1.21
N ASN A 257 1.48 28.47 -2.54
CA ASN A 257 1.84 29.65 -3.31
C ASN A 257 0.68 30.01 -4.24
N THR A 258 -0.45 30.44 -3.66
CA THR A 258 -1.31 31.44 -4.30
C THR A 258 -1.23 32.68 -3.44
N THR A 259 -0.30 33.56 -3.80
CA THR A 259 -0.30 34.97 -3.45
C THR A 259 -1.63 35.59 -3.87
N ASP A 260 -2.59 35.64 -2.96
CA ASP A 260 -3.74 36.54 -3.07
C ASP A 260 -3.27 37.96 -2.74
N LYS A 261 -2.62 38.58 -3.74
CA LYS A 261 -2.56 40.04 -3.87
C LYS A 261 -3.37 40.41 -5.10
N ALA A 262 -4.64 40.74 -4.91
CA ALA A 262 -5.41 41.46 -5.92
C ALA A 262 -6.45 42.38 -5.27
N SER A 263 -6.28 43.67 -5.56
CA SER A 263 -7.30 44.73 -5.59
C SER A 263 -7.80 45.32 -4.27
N ARG A 264 -6.96 46.19 -3.70
CA ARG A 264 -7.43 47.51 -3.26
C ARG A 264 -7.76 48.35 -4.52
N GLY A 265 -9.03 48.47 -4.85
CA GLY A 265 -9.55 49.34 -5.90
C GLY A 265 -10.67 50.22 -5.33
N VAL A 266 -10.36 51.51 -5.19
CA VAL A 266 -11.27 52.60 -4.83
C VAL A 266 -12.35 52.76 -5.89
N THR A 267 -13.63 52.91 -5.53
CA THR A 267 -14.55 53.88 -6.16
C THR A 267 -15.70 54.18 -5.20
N ASN A 268 -15.87 55.49 -5.00
CA ASN A 268 -16.82 56.19 -4.20
C ASN A 268 -18.06 56.48 -5.05
N GLN A 269 -19.28 56.17 -4.59
CA GLN A 269 -20.50 56.83 -5.08
C GLN A 269 -21.51 56.97 -3.95
N ASN A 270 -21.55 58.19 -3.41
CA ASN A 270 -22.67 58.75 -2.67
C ASN A 270 -23.87 58.92 -3.61
N THR A 271 -25.06 58.44 -3.23
CA THR A 271 -26.32 59.09 -3.61
C THR A 271 -27.34 58.89 -2.48
N HIS A 272 -27.93 60.00 -2.08
CA HIS A 272 -28.95 60.22 -1.05
C HIS A 272 -30.19 59.31 -1.17
N GLN A 273 -30.76 58.86 -0.04
CA GLN A 273 -31.99 59.45 0.54
C GLN A 273 -32.36 58.85 1.91
N MET A 274 -33.09 59.66 2.67
CA MET A 274 -33.35 59.59 4.11
C MET A 274 -34.54 58.69 4.53
N ASN A 275 -34.55 58.40 5.83
CA ASN A 275 -35.68 58.09 6.72
C ASN A 275 -36.28 56.68 6.69
N ALA A 276 -36.03 55.89 7.75
CA ALA A 276 -36.92 55.80 8.91
C ALA A 276 -36.38 54.78 9.93
N THR A 277 -36.44 55.17 11.19
CA THR A 277 -35.98 54.46 12.39
C THR A 277 -36.91 53.32 12.82
N SER A 278 -36.27 52.28 13.37
CA SER A 278 -36.73 51.44 14.50
C SER A 278 -37.57 50.18 14.22
N THR A 279 -36.86 49.06 14.36
CA THR A 279 -37.23 47.85 15.13
C THR A 279 -38.30 46.91 14.56
N GLU A 280 -37.88 45.86 13.84
CA GLU A 280 -38.46 44.51 14.02
C GLU A 280 -37.47 43.42 13.55
N LYS A 281 -37.16 42.48 14.45
CA LYS A 281 -36.41 41.26 14.14
C LYS A 281 -37.35 40.31 13.37
N GLN A 282 -37.11 40.10 12.08
CA GLN A 282 -37.66 38.95 11.36
C GLN A 282 -36.65 37.81 11.35
N VAL A 283 -37.02 36.74 12.05
CA VAL A 283 -36.37 35.43 12.07
C VAL A 283 -36.70 34.70 10.77
N ALA A 284 -35.68 34.33 10.00
CA ALA A 284 -35.78 33.41 8.87
C ALA A 284 -35.48 31.96 9.33
N PRO A 285 -36.07 30.94 8.68
CA PRO A 285 -36.21 29.60 9.23
C PRO A 285 -34.89 28.82 9.27
N THR A 286 -34.77 28.03 10.34
CA THR A 286 -33.60 27.26 10.73
C THR A 286 -33.59 25.89 10.03
N ASP A 287 -32.96 25.78 8.87
CA ASP A 287 -32.57 24.48 8.29
C ASP A 287 -31.19 24.06 8.85
N THR A 288 -31.18 23.56 10.09
CA THR A 288 -30.01 22.87 10.65
C THR A 288 -30.43 21.55 11.27
N HIS A 289 -30.38 20.48 10.48
CA HIS A 289 -30.22 19.13 11.03
C HIS A 289 -29.42 18.15 10.17
N ILE A 290 -28.76 18.60 9.09
CA ILE A 290 -28.04 17.70 8.16
C ILE A 290 -26.54 18.05 8.00
N SER A 291 -26.06 19.18 8.54
CA SER A 291 -24.66 19.59 8.39
C SER A 291 -23.70 19.08 9.48
N VAL A 292 -24.19 18.53 10.59
CA VAL A 292 -23.35 18.21 11.76
C VAL A 292 -22.71 16.80 11.69
N THR A 293 -23.20 15.89 10.84
CA THR A 293 -22.69 14.51 10.82
C THR A 293 -21.49 14.26 9.92
N VAL A 294 -21.11 15.20 9.04
CA VAL A 294 -19.99 14.99 8.10
C VAL A 294 -18.64 15.42 8.69
N GLU A 295 -18.63 16.29 9.69
CA GLU A 295 -17.38 16.84 10.24
C GLU A 295 -16.72 15.92 11.28
N SER A 296 -17.46 14.96 11.84
CA SER A 296 -16.94 14.04 12.88
C SER A 296 -16.10 12.85 12.36
N TYR A 297 -16.01 12.64 11.05
CA TYR A 297 -15.19 11.56 10.47
C TYR A 297 -13.83 12.02 9.90
N MET A 298 -13.51 13.32 9.99
CA MET A 298 -12.25 13.85 9.44
C MET A 298 -11.13 14.02 10.46
N GLU A 299 -11.40 13.89 11.76
CA GLU A 299 -10.37 13.90 12.80
C GLU A 299 -10.71 12.84 13.84
N HIS A 300 -10.06 11.68 13.74
CA HIS A 300 -9.44 10.86 14.80
C HIS A 300 -8.87 9.57 14.17
#